data_AF-A0A2E3BT11-F1
#
_entry.id   AF-A0A2E3BT11-F1
#
_cell.length_a   1.000
_cell.length_b   1.000
_cell.length_c   1.000
_cell.angle_alpha   90.00
_cell.angle_beta   90.00
_cell.angle_gamma   90.00
#
_symmetry.space_group_name_H-M   'P 1'
#
loop_
_entity.id
_entity.type
_entity.pdbx_description
1 polymer ?
#
loop_
_entity_poly.entity_id
_entity_poly.type
_entity_poly.pdbx_seq_one_letter_code
_entity_poly.pdbx_strand_id
1 'polypeptide(L)'
;MMKKYHAHGKVVLQTLDSRRNEMDTDARLLLHPSEYPLPFNSEVIEVQDSWVRLRSTEFYPTGGGQPNDTGWLRFEENEVSVTEVKGRNEVMHFVDGVVPSVGTMVQGIIDTERRSILARMHTAQHLASALAHEYWGGVTVGNQIGIESTRIDIQFEDRESFEPEQLIERINDEINSNHQVYMNHRSLDELKSDPMVRIDLSRIPNVSRLRVIDIDSIDVCPCAGTHVESTGVIPRIKLDGVKSKGAGKLRVTYRFE
;
A
#
# COMPACT_ATOMS: atom_id res chain seq x y z
N MET A 1 23.77 -36.80 17.46
CA MET A 1 24.06 -36.14 16.18
C MET A 1 23.23 -34.86 16.13
N MET A 2 23.74 -33.77 16.69
CA MET A 2 23.06 -32.48 16.86
C MET A 2 23.66 -31.48 15.88
N LYS A 3 22.84 -30.88 15.01
CA LYS A 3 23.26 -29.72 14.21
C LYS A 3 22.92 -28.45 15.00
N LYS A 4 23.97 -27.72 15.39
CA LYS A 4 23.91 -26.39 15.99
C LYS A 4 23.64 -25.35 14.90
N TYR A 5 22.51 -24.66 14.98
CA TYR A 5 22.34 -23.38 14.29
C TYR A 5 22.76 -22.26 15.24
N HIS A 6 23.73 -21.45 14.81
CA HIS A 6 24.21 -20.30 15.57
C HIS A 6 23.20 -19.16 15.41
N ALA A 7 22.51 -18.82 16.51
CA ALA A 7 21.75 -17.59 16.62
C ALA A 7 22.72 -16.42 16.88
N HIS A 8 22.97 -15.61 15.85
CA HIS A 8 23.53 -14.27 15.99
C HIS A 8 22.55 -13.29 15.35
N GLY A 9 21.52 -12.93 16.10
CA GLY A 9 20.61 -11.84 15.77
C GLY A 9 20.61 -10.85 16.93
N LYS A 10 21.45 -9.82 16.86
CA LYS A 10 21.24 -8.61 17.66
C LYS A 10 19.90 -8.04 17.20
N VAL A 11 18.93 -7.96 18.10
CA VAL A 11 17.76 -7.12 17.92
C VAL A 11 18.27 -5.67 17.84
N VAL A 12 18.39 -5.14 16.63
CA VAL A 12 18.65 -3.73 16.42
C VAL A 12 17.29 -3.04 16.44
N LEU A 13 16.87 -2.60 17.62
CA LEU A 13 15.90 -1.52 17.76
C LEU A 13 16.57 -0.25 17.24
N GLN A 14 16.62 -0.10 15.91
CA GLN A 14 16.98 1.17 15.28
C GLN A 14 15.72 2.03 15.28
N THR A 15 15.72 3.01 16.18
CA THR A 15 14.71 4.05 16.25
C THR A 15 14.54 4.71 14.88
N LEU A 16 13.27 4.92 14.48
CA LEU A 16 12.82 5.53 13.22
C LEU A 16 13.50 6.87 12.91
N ASP A 17 14.09 7.53 13.90
CA ASP A 17 14.73 8.84 13.80
C ASP A 17 16.06 8.84 13.05
N SER A 18 16.77 7.71 13.01
CA SER A 18 18.14 7.63 12.43
C SER A 18 18.17 7.57 10.90
N ARG A 19 17.03 7.37 10.23
CA ARG A 19 16.91 7.36 8.75
C ARG A 19 16.59 8.72 8.13
N ARG A 20 16.50 9.79 8.92
CA ARG A 20 16.11 11.12 8.44
C ARG A 20 17.23 11.96 7.82
N ASN A 21 18.50 11.60 8.01
CA ASN A 21 19.61 12.55 7.77
C ASN A 21 20.43 12.38 6.48
N GLU A 22 20.11 11.44 5.60
CA GLU A 22 20.80 11.33 4.31
C GLU A 22 19.81 10.93 3.22
N MET A 23 19.08 11.88 2.64
CA MET A 23 18.58 11.75 1.27
C MET A 23 18.02 13.08 0.74
N ASP A 24 18.57 13.46 -0.40
CA ASP A 24 18.37 14.69 -1.16
C ASP A 24 16.89 14.99 -1.51
N THR A 25 16.68 16.29 -1.62
CA THR A 25 15.48 17.11 -1.85
C THR A 25 14.53 16.64 -2.95
N ASP A 26 13.23 16.63 -2.62
CA ASP A 26 12.02 16.76 -3.46
C ASP A 26 10.91 15.86 -2.91
N ALA A 27 10.04 16.42 -2.06
CA ALA A 27 8.74 15.90 -1.61
C ALA A 27 8.53 14.38 -1.77
N ARG A 28 9.46 13.57 -1.25
CA ARG A 28 9.40 12.15 -1.51
C ARG A 28 8.31 11.57 -0.62
N LEU A 29 7.47 10.71 -1.21
CA LEU A 29 6.71 9.61 -0.59
C LEU A 29 7.66 8.72 0.25
N LEU A 30 8.34 9.30 1.24
CA LEU A 30 9.31 8.63 2.09
C LEU A 30 8.53 7.97 3.19
N LEU A 31 8.15 6.72 2.88
CA LEU A 31 7.54 5.78 3.80
C LEU A 31 6.08 6.17 4.05
N HIS A 32 5.13 5.42 3.49
CA HIS A 32 3.81 5.30 4.11
C HIS A 32 3.79 3.99 4.90
N PRO A 33 4.56 3.83 5.99
CA PRO A 33 4.83 2.52 6.52
C PRO A 33 3.75 2.03 7.49
N SER A 34 2.73 2.85 7.78
CA SER A 34 1.89 2.60 8.93
C SER A 34 0.40 2.69 8.61
N GLU A 35 -0.32 1.68 9.07
CA GLU A 35 -1.77 1.72 9.25
C GLU A 35 -2.18 2.83 10.25
N TYR A 36 -1.26 3.28 11.11
CA TYR A 36 -1.42 4.38 12.07
C TYR A 36 -0.44 5.51 11.77
N PRO A 37 -0.76 6.42 10.84
CA PRO A 37 0.06 7.58 10.57
C PRO A 37 0.08 8.52 11.77
N LEU A 38 1.27 8.98 12.16
CA LEU A 38 1.40 10.04 13.16
C LEU A 38 1.19 11.41 12.50
N PRO A 39 0.73 12.42 13.26
CA PRO A 39 0.76 13.79 12.80
C PRO A 39 2.17 14.22 12.40
N PHE A 40 2.29 15.00 11.33
CA PHE A 40 3.57 15.50 10.83
C PHE A 40 3.50 17.00 10.59
N ASN A 41 4.65 17.68 10.69
CA ASN A 41 4.74 19.11 10.37
C ASN A 41 5.36 19.29 9.00
N SER A 42 4.86 20.27 8.24
CA SER A 42 5.40 20.61 6.92
C SER A 42 5.17 22.07 6.60
N GLU A 43 5.97 22.61 5.69
CA GLU A 43 5.83 23.97 5.18
C GLU A 43 5.00 23.93 3.88
N VAL A 44 4.07 24.86 3.71
CA VAL A 44 3.38 25.08 2.45
C VAL A 44 4.34 25.74 1.46
N ILE A 45 4.62 25.08 0.34
CA ILE A 45 5.59 25.56 -0.67
C ILE A 45 4.92 26.13 -1.92
N GLU A 46 3.65 25.78 -2.17
CA GLU A 46 2.89 26.25 -3.31
C GLU A 46 1.39 26.21 -2.98
N VAL A 47 0.66 27.18 -3.52
CA VAL A 47 -0.79 27.30 -3.38
C VAL A 47 -1.36 27.66 -4.75
N GLN A 48 -2.37 26.92 -5.20
CA GLN A 48 -3.13 27.26 -6.40
C GLN A 48 -4.60 26.89 -6.20
N ASP A 49 -5.49 27.87 -6.36
CA ASP A 49 -6.93 27.73 -6.16
C ASP A 49 -7.28 27.04 -4.82
N SER A 50 -7.76 25.80 -4.89
CA SER A 50 -8.18 24.99 -3.74
C SER A 50 -7.19 23.89 -3.36
N TRP A 51 -5.96 23.92 -3.87
CA TRP A 51 -4.94 22.94 -3.47
C TRP A 51 -3.64 23.58 -3.00
N VAL A 52 -2.95 22.86 -2.12
CA VAL A 52 -1.64 23.22 -1.58
C VAL A 52 -0.62 22.10 -1.80
N ARG A 53 0.64 22.48 -1.99
CA ARG A 53 1.77 21.55 -1.90
C ARG A 53 2.53 21.81 -0.63
N LEU A 54 2.93 20.71 -0.01
CA LEU A 54 3.74 20.69 1.20
C LEU A 54 5.17 20.32 0.83
N ARG A 55 6.15 20.85 1.55
CA ARG A 55 7.58 20.50 1.39
C ARG A 55 7.81 18.99 1.51
N SER A 56 7.10 18.37 2.46
CA SER A 56 7.01 16.92 2.66
C SER A 56 5.59 16.54 3.09
N THR A 57 5.16 15.31 2.79
CA THR A 57 3.82 14.85 3.17
C THR A 57 3.79 13.36 3.43
N GLU A 58 3.01 12.97 4.45
CA GLU A 58 2.71 11.57 4.76
C GLU A 58 1.37 11.11 4.15
N PHE A 59 0.60 12.03 3.54
CA PHE A 59 -0.64 11.68 2.85
C PHE A 59 -0.32 10.88 1.59
N TYR A 60 -0.99 9.74 1.44
CA TYR A 60 -0.92 8.90 0.27
C TYR A 60 -1.78 9.50 -0.85
N PRO A 61 -1.20 9.83 -2.02
CA PRO A 61 -1.96 10.23 -3.19
C PRO A 61 -2.65 9.02 -3.83
N THR A 62 -3.75 9.25 -4.55
CA THR A 62 -4.44 8.18 -5.28
C THR A 62 -3.49 7.47 -6.25
N GLY A 63 -3.40 6.14 -6.16
CA GLY A 63 -2.47 5.36 -6.98
C GLY A 63 -2.55 3.85 -6.72
N GLY A 64 -2.12 3.03 -7.69
CA GLY A 64 -2.03 1.57 -7.52
C GLY A 64 -3.36 0.85 -7.24
N GLY A 65 -4.48 1.48 -7.55
CA GLY A 65 -5.82 1.00 -7.19
C GLY A 65 -6.28 1.43 -5.79
N GLN A 66 -5.40 2.01 -4.97
CA GLN A 66 -5.73 2.54 -3.65
C GLN A 66 -6.20 4.01 -3.73
N PRO A 67 -7.34 4.36 -3.11
CA PRO A 67 -7.77 5.74 -2.92
C PRO A 67 -6.76 6.55 -2.11
N ASN A 68 -6.77 7.86 -2.27
CA ASN A 68 -6.00 8.74 -1.40
C ASN A 68 -6.46 8.70 0.06
N ASP A 69 -5.58 9.22 0.89
CA ASP A 69 -5.96 9.64 2.23
C ASP A 69 -6.78 10.92 2.22
N THR A 70 -7.56 11.04 3.28
CA THR A 70 -8.21 12.26 3.73
C THR A 70 -7.67 12.64 5.10
N GLY A 71 -7.99 13.84 5.57
CA GLY A 71 -7.56 14.27 6.89
C GLY A 71 -7.64 15.78 7.01
N TRP A 72 -6.71 16.37 7.73
CA TRP A 72 -6.71 17.80 8.05
C TRP A 72 -5.32 18.42 7.98
N LEU A 73 -5.29 19.71 7.66
CA LEU A 73 -4.15 20.59 7.91
C LEU A 73 -4.53 21.58 9.01
N ARG A 74 -3.77 21.59 10.10
CA ARG A 74 -3.90 22.57 11.18
C ARG A 74 -2.79 23.61 11.09
N PHE A 75 -3.15 24.88 11.19
CA PHE A 75 -2.19 25.98 11.20
C PHE A 75 -2.81 27.18 11.89
N GLU A 76 -2.00 27.91 12.68
CA GLU A 76 -2.49 29.05 13.48
C GLU A 76 -3.73 28.66 14.31
N GLU A 77 -4.88 29.30 14.07
CA GLU A 77 -6.18 28.99 14.68
C GLU A 77 -7.14 28.27 13.72
N ASN A 78 -6.65 27.84 12.55
CA ASN A 78 -7.45 27.22 11.50
C ASN A 78 -7.21 25.70 11.43
N GLU A 79 -8.26 24.98 11.05
CA GLU A 79 -8.21 23.59 10.62
C GLU A 79 -9.00 23.47 9.32
N VAL A 80 -8.38 22.87 8.29
CA VAL A 80 -9.05 22.63 7.01
C VAL A 80 -9.00 21.16 6.63
N SER A 81 -10.05 20.71 5.94
CA SER A 81 -10.14 19.32 5.52
C SER A 81 -9.33 19.10 4.25
N VAL A 82 -8.49 18.07 4.21
CA VAL A 82 -7.89 17.53 2.99
C VAL A 82 -8.86 16.50 2.43
N THR A 83 -9.51 16.85 1.32
CA THR A 83 -10.56 16.03 0.70
C THR A 83 -10.04 15.15 -0.42
N GLU A 84 -8.92 15.54 -1.04
CA GLU A 84 -8.31 14.79 -2.11
C GLU A 84 -6.79 14.99 -2.13
N VAL A 85 -6.04 13.91 -2.34
CA VAL A 85 -4.59 13.94 -2.57
C VAL A 85 -4.27 13.28 -3.91
N LYS A 86 -3.53 13.99 -4.76
CA LYS A 86 -3.19 13.60 -6.14
C LYS A 86 -1.73 13.85 -6.44
N GLY A 87 -1.21 13.13 -7.42
CA GLY A 87 0.14 13.33 -7.96
C GLY A 87 1.07 12.17 -7.66
N ARG A 88 2.27 12.22 -8.26
CA ARG A 88 3.32 11.20 -8.08
C ARG A 88 4.65 11.83 -7.66
N ASN A 89 5.12 12.80 -8.43
CA ASN A 89 6.33 13.58 -8.11
C ASN A 89 5.97 14.84 -7.32
N GLU A 90 4.82 15.43 -7.63
CA GLU A 90 4.30 16.64 -7.00
C GLU A 90 2.97 16.28 -6.35
N VAL A 91 2.94 16.21 -5.02
CA VAL A 91 1.75 15.80 -4.28
C VAL A 91 0.90 17.03 -3.95
N MET A 92 -0.25 17.11 -4.58
CA MET A 92 -1.24 18.18 -4.40
C MET A 92 -2.28 17.73 -3.37
N HIS A 93 -2.57 18.60 -2.41
CA HIS A 93 -3.57 18.39 -1.36
C HIS A 93 -4.72 19.36 -1.61
N PHE A 94 -5.85 18.87 -2.07
CA PHE A 94 -7.06 19.66 -2.23
C PHE A 94 -7.71 19.87 -0.87
N VAL A 95 -7.91 21.12 -0.51
CA VAL A 95 -8.41 21.55 0.79
C VAL A 95 -9.80 22.17 0.65
N ASP A 96 -10.65 21.90 1.65
CA ASP A 96 -11.94 22.56 1.83
C ASP A 96 -11.87 23.42 3.10
N GLY A 97 -11.94 24.74 2.93
CA GLY A 97 -11.79 25.74 3.98
C GLY A 97 -10.79 26.85 3.65
N VAL A 98 -10.23 27.48 4.69
CA VAL A 98 -9.23 28.55 4.57
C VAL A 98 -7.91 27.99 4.02
N VAL A 99 -7.52 28.38 2.82
CA VAL A 99 -6.27 27.90 2.21
C VAL A 99 -5.07 28.56 2.91
N PRO A 100 -4.12 27.78 3.47
CA PRO A 100 -2.93 28.35 4.10
C PRO A 100 -2.04 29.05 3.06
N SER A 101 -1.31 30.08 3.49
CA SER A 101 -0.41 30.82 2.60
C SER A 101 0.91 30.08 2.38
N VAL A 102 1.61 30.39 1.29
CA VAL A 102 2.99 29.91 1.08
C VAL A 102 3.88 30.37 2.23
N GLY A 103 4.70 29.45 2.76
CA GLY A 103 5.55 29.65 3.93
C GLY A 103 4.87 29.32 5.27
N THR A 104 3.56 29.08 5.29
CA THR A 104 2.86 28.67 6.51
C THR A 104 3.31 27.27 6.93
N MET A 105 3.65 27.11 8.21
CA MET A 105 3.85 25.80 8.83
C MET A 105 2.49 25.18 9.18
N VAL A 106 2.24 23.99 8.65
CA VAL A 106 1.03 23.21 8.90
C VAL A 106 1.38 21.92 9.65
N GLN A 107 0.48 21.46 10.50
CA GLN A 107 0.46 20.10 11.01
C GLN A 107 -0.56 19.28 10.19
N GLY A 108 -0.06 18.31 9.45
CA GLY A 108 -0.88 17.34 8.71
C GLY A 108 -1.31 16.19 9.62
N ILE A 109 -2.61 15.89 9.60
CA ILE A 109 -3.24 14.81 10.37
C ILE A 109 -4.05 13.97 9.39
N ILE A 110 -3.69 12.70 9.24
CA ILE A 110 -4.40 11.78 8.35
C ILE A 110 -5.56 11.13 9.10
N ASP A 111 -6.67 10.88 8.41
CA ASP A 111 -7.74 10.02 8.89
C ASP A 111 -7.22 8.58 9.04
N THR A 112 -6.83 8.26 10.27
CA THR A 112 -6.25 6.98 10.64
C THR A 112 -7.20 5.81 10.41
N GLU A 113 -8.50 5.99 10.63
CA GLU A 113 -9.48 4.92 10.41
C GLU A 113 -9.52 4.55 8.93
N ARG A 114 -9.70 5.55 8.07
CA ARG A 114 -9.65 5.37 6.62
C ARG A 114 -8.34 4.72 6.16
N ARG A 115 -7.20 5.26 6.61
CA ARG A 115 -5.87 4.75 6.24
C ARG A 115 -5.70 3.29 6.63
N SER A 116 -6.10 2.92 7.84
CA SER A 116 -5.95 1.55 8.36
C SER A 116 -6.77 0.54 7.56
N ILE A 117 -8.02 0.89 7.19
CA ILE A 117 -8.88 0.05 6.36
C ILE A 117 -8.25 -0.17 4.99
N LEU A 118 -7.78 0.91 4.35
CA LEU A 118 -7.13 0.82 3.03
C LEU A 118 -5.85 -0.01 3.07
N ALA A 119 -5.02 0.16 4.10
CA ALA A 119 -3.79 -0.61 4.27
C ALA A 119 -4.05 -2.12 4.46
N ARG A 120 -5.06 -2.46 5.26
CA ARG A 120 -5.51 -3.85 5.46
C ARG A 120 -6.06 -4.45 4.18
N MET A 121 -6.94 -3.73 3.49
CA MET A 121 -7.52 -4.19 2.22
C MET A 121 -6.48 -4.36 1.13
N HIS A 122 -5.49 -3.46 1.06
CA HIS A 122 -4.40 -3.55 0.10
C HIS A 122 -3.51 -4.76 0.40
N THR A 123 -3.17 -5.01 1.66
CA THR A 123 -2.39 -6.21 2.02
C THR A 123 -3.18 -7.50 1.74
N ALA A 124 -4.49 -7.53 2.03
CA ALA A 124 -5.35 -8.65 1.64
C ALA A 124 -5.39 -8.85 0.11
N GLN A 125 -5.25 -7.77 -0.67
CA GLN A 125 -5.17 -7.86 -2.12
C GLN A 125 -3.89 -8.55 -2.60
N HIS A 126 -2.75 -8.30 -1.94
CA HIS A 126 -1.51 -9.03 -2.24
C HIS A 126 -1.67 -10.53 -1.98
N LEU A 127 -2.25 -10.92 -0.84
CA LEU A 127 -2.56 -12.32 -0.54
C LEU A 127 -3.46 -12.92 -1.61
N ALA A 128 -4.53 -12.22 -1.99
CA ALA A 128 -5.47 -12.69 -3.00
C ALA A 128 -4.81 -12.90 -4.37
N SER A 129 -3.97 -11.96 -4.80
CA SER A 129 -3.24 -12.07 -6.08
C SER A 129 -2.20 -13.19 -6.07
N ALA A 130 -1.43 -13.33 -4.99
CA ALA A 130 -0.43 -14.37 -4.84
C ALA A 130 -1.06 -15.77 -4.84
N LEU A 131 -2.10 -15.98 -4.04
CA LEU A 131 -2.79 -17.27 -3.92
C LEU A 131 -3.57 -17.62 -5.19
N ALA A 132 -4.22 -16.64 -5.85
CA ALA A 132 -4.88 -16.87 -7.13
C ALA A 132 -3.89 -17.35 -8.20
N HIS A 133 -2.70 -16.77 -8.22
CA HIS A 133 -1.62 -17.18 -9.11
C HIS A 133 -1.09 -18.57 -8.77
N GLU A 134 -0.78 -18.82 -7.49
CA GLU A 134 -0.18 -20.07 -7.03
C GLU A 134 -1.06 -21.30 -7.29
N TYR A 135 -2.34 -21.21 -6.95
CA TYR A 135 -3.23 -22.37 -6.99
C TYR A 135 -3.96 -22.54 -8.33
N TRP A 136 -4.16 -21.46 -9.09
CA TRP A 136 -4.96 -21.49 -10.32
C TRP A 136 -4.28 -20.82 -11.53
N GLY A 137 -3.01 -20.40 -11.42
CA GLY A 137 -2.31 -19.70 -12.49
C GLY A 137 -2.94 -18.34 -12.86
N GLY A 138 -3.77 -17.78 -11.97
CA GLY A 138 -4.47 -16.52 -12.21
C GLY A 138 -3.54 -15.31 -12.14
N VAL A 139 -3.48 -14.53 -13.22
CA VAL A 139 -2.70 -13.28 -13.26
C VAL A 139 -3.59 -12.09 -12.95
N THR A 140 -3.25 -11.32 -11.92
CA THR A 140 -3.98 -10.10 -11.60
C THR A 140 -3.69 -9.01 -12.65
N VAL A 141 -4.73 -8.55 -13.34
CA VAL A 141 -4.64 -7.57 -14.44
C VAL A 141 -5.31 -6.24 -14.10
N GLY A 142 -5.93 -6.14 -12.93
CA GLY A 142 -6.47 -4.89 -12.40
C GLY A 142 -6.94 -5.06 -10.97
N ASN A 143 -6.95 -3.97 -10.21
CA ASN A 143 -7.46 -3.93 -8.85
C ASN A 143 -8.18 -2.59 -8.60
N GLN A 144 -9.00 -2.55 -7.57
CA GLN A 144 -9.46 -1.31 -6.96
C GLN A 144 -9.73 -1.60 -5.49
N ILE A 145 -8.92 -1.00 -4.63
CA ILE A 145 -9.06 -1.07 -3.17
C ILE A 145 -10.17 -0.10 -2.76
N GLY A 146 -10.96 -0.49 -1.77
CA GLY A 146 -12.02 0.34 -1.23
C GLY A 146 -12.21 0.13 0.27
N ILE A 147 -12.95 1.06 0.87
CA ILE A 147 -13.30 1.01 2.31
C ILE A 147 -14.32 -0.09 2.57
N GLU A 148 -15.39 -0.12 1.77
CA GLU A 148 -16.47 -1.10 1.92
C GLU A 148 -16.15 -2.45 1.28
N SER A 149 -15.48 -2.43 0.13
CA SER A 149 -15.08 -3.64 -0.59
C SER A 149 -13.91 -3.36 -1.52
N THR A 150 -13.13 -4.42 -1.77
CA THR A 150 -12.03 -4.42 -2.73
C THR A 150 -12.34 -5.39 -3.85
N ARG A 151 -11.97 -5.02 -5.08
CA ARG A 151 -12.08 -5.89 -6.24
C ARG A 151 -10.73 -6.16 -6.89
N ILE A 152 -10.58 -7.36 -7.39
CA ILE A 152 -9.47 -7.78 -8.24
C ILE A 152 -10.00 -8.38 -9.54
N ASP A 153 -9.38 -8.00 -10.65
CA ASP A 153 -9.62 -8.57 -11.97
C ASP A 153 -8.48 -9.56 -12.26
N ILE A 154 -8.82 -10.84 -12.32
CA ILE A 154 -7.87 -11.95 -12.52
C ILE A 154 -8.11 -12.55 -13.91
N GLN A 155 -7.02 -12.70 -14.66
CA GLN A 155 -6.98 -13.35 -15.95
C GLN A 155 -6.52 -14.79 -15.78
N PHE A 156 -7.29 -15.74 -16.30
CA PHE A 156 -6.94 -17.16 -16.32
C PHE A 156 -6.78 -17.65 -17.76
N GLU A 157 -5.94 -18.66 -17.95
CA GLU A 157 -5.92 -19.49 -19.16
C GLU A 157 -7.08 -20.50 -19.12
N ASP A 158 -7.20 -21.22 -18.00
CA ASP A 158 -8.37 -22.03 -17.65
C ASP A 158 -9.06 -21.43 -16.42
N ARG A 159 -10.21 -20.79 -16.63
CA ARG A 159 -10.99 -20.18 -15.55
C ARG A 159 -11.96 -21.15 -14.88
N GLU A 160 -12.23 -22.30 -15.50
CA GLU A 160 -13.31 -23.20 -15.05
C GLU A 160 -12.88 -23.98 -13.79
N SER A 161 -11.57 -24.11 -13.56
CA SER A 161 -11.00 -24.66 -12.33
C SER A 161 -10.93 -23.67 -11.16
N PHE A 162 -11.24 -22.39 -11.38
CA PHE A 162 -11.11 -21.36 -10.36
C PHE A 162 -12.26 -21.42 -9.35
N GLU A 163 -11.90 -21.58 -8.07
CA GLU A 163 -12.85 -21.65 -6.95
C GLU A 163 -12.72 -20.40 -6.06
N PRO A 164 -13.61 -19.40 -6.23
CA PRO A 164 -13.49 -18.12 -5.52
C PRO A 164 -13.68 -18.26 -4.01
N GLU A 165 -14.53 -19.18 -3.55
CA GLU A 165 -14.72 -19.47 -2.12
C GLU A 165 -13.45 -20.06 -1.52
N GLN A 166 -12.80 -21.01 -2.20
CA GLN A 166 -11.53 -21.58 -1.75
C GLN A 166 -10.41 -20.53 -1.72
N LEU A 167 -10.39 -19.57 -2.66
CA LEU A 167 -9.46 -18.45 -2.59
C LEU A 167 -9.66 -17.64 -1.30
N ILE A 168 -10.90 -17.33 -0.92
CA ILE A 168 -11.22 -16.59 0.31
C ILE A 168 -10.84 -17.39 1.57
N GLU A 169 -11.09 -18.70 1.59
CA GLU A 169 -10.64 -19.58 2.67
C GLU A 169 -9.12 -19.51 2.86
N ARG A 170 -8.35 -19.68 1.77
CA ARG A 170 -6.89 -19.59 1.79
C ARG A 170 -6.39 -18.23 2.25
N ILE A 171 -6.99 -17.13 1.79
CA ILE A 171 -6.60 -15.78 2.25
C ILE A 171 -6.79 -15.67 3.77
N ASN A 172 -7.91 -16.17 4.30
CA ASN A 172 -8.16 -16.14 5.74
C ASN A 172 -7.19 -17.03 6.52
N ASP A 173 -6.74 -18.16 5.95
CA ASP A 173 -5.70 -19.01 6.56
C ASP A 173 -4.34 -18.27 6.65
N GLU A 174 -3.95 -17.54 5.61
CA GLU A 174 -2.73 -16.72 5.64
C GLU A 174 -2.85 -15.49 6.58
N ILE A 175 -4.05 -14.91 6.70
CA ILE A 175 -4.34 -13.89 7.73
C ILE A 175 -4.13 -14.48 9.13
N ASN A 176 -4.72 -15.64 9.41
CA ASN A 176 -4.60 -16.31 10.70
C ASN A 176 -3.17 -16.75 11.02
N SER A 177 -2.35 -17.00 9.99
CA SER A 177 -0.95 -17.37 10.13
C SER A 177 -0.03 -16.19 10.51
N ASN A 178 -0.55 -14.95 10.45
CA ASN A 178 0.09 -13.74 10.96
C ASN A 178 1.53 -13.50 10.41
N HIS A 179 1.66 -13.57 9.10
CA HIS A 179 2.90 -13.30 8.36
C HIS A 179 3.41 -11.89 8.61
N GLN A 180 4.72 -11.73 8.56
CA GLN A 180 5.33 -10.40 8.59
C GLN A 180 5.29 -9.77 7.21
N VAL A 181 5.07 -8.45 7.16
CA VAL A 181 5.04 -7.67 5.93
C VAL A 181 6.18 -6.67 5.96
N TYR A 182 7.18 -6.90 5.11
CA TYR A 182 8.35 -6.05 5.01
C TYR A 182 8.21 -5.05 3.87
N MET A 183 8.47 -3.79 4.19
CA MET A 183 8.49 -2.68 3.23
C MET A 183 9.93 -2.26 2.99
N ASN A 184 10.52 -2.78 1.92
CA ASN A 184 11.92 -2.58 1.59
C ASN A 184 12.10 -1.81 0.29
N HIS A 185 13.33 -1.39 0.00
CA HIS A 185 13.70 -0.91 -1.33
C HIS A 185 14.68 -1.90 -1.94
N ARG A 186 14.42 -2.39 -3.16
CA ARG A 186 15.31 -3.30 -3.90
C ARG A 186 15.60 -2.74 -5.29
N SER A 187 16.76 -3.07 -5.83
CA SER A 187 17.12 -2.77 -7.21
C SER A 187 16.33 -3.64 -8.19
N LEU A 188 16.24 -3.19 -9.45
CA LEU A 188 15.61 -3.95 -10.51
C LEU A 188 16.29 -5.31 -10.74
N ASP A 189 17.61 -5.38 -10.62
CA ASP A 189 18.35 -6.63 -10.83
C ASP A 189 18.09 -7.65 -9.72
N GLU A 190 18.03 -7.21 -8.46
CA GLU A 190 17.63 -8.06 -7.33
C GLU A 190 16.22 -8.63 -7.51
N LEU A 191 15.30 -7.86 -8.09
CA LEU A 191 13.93 -8.29 -8.34
C LEU A 191 13.82 -9.24 -9.53
N LYS A 192 14.57 -9.01 -10.60
CA LYS A 192 14.61 -9.92 -11.76
C LYS A 192 15.13 -11.31 -11.41
N SER A 193 16.05 -11.39 -10.44
CA SER A 193 16.60 -12.66 -9.96
C SER A 193 15.74 -13.38 -8.94
N ASP A 194 14.68 -12.73 -8.43
CA ASP A 194 13.86 -13.26 -7.36
C ASP A 194 12.69 -14.08 -7.94
N PRO A 195 12.63 -15.40 -7.68
CA PRO A 195 11.57 -16.26 -8.25
C PRO A 195 10.18 -15.95 -7.68
N MET A 196 10.08 -15.19 -6.58
CA MET A 196 8.79 -14.78 -6.00
C MET A 196 8.20 -13.53 -6.68
N VAL A 197 8.97 -12.82 -7.50
CA VAL A 197 8.47 -11.65 -8.24
C VAL A 197 7.68 -12.12 -9.45
N ARG A 198 6.35 -11.98 -9.36
CA ARG A 198 5.40 -12.47 -10.37
C ARG A 198 4.91 -11.39 -11.34
N ILE A 199 5.26 -10.12 -11.10
CA ILE A 199 4.80 -9.01 -11.94
C ILE A 199 5.74 -8.75 -13.11
N ASP A 200 5.16 -8.26 -14.21
CA ASP A 200 5.93 -7.80 -15.36
C ASP A 200 6.67 -6.50 -15.02
N LEU A 201 7.96 -6.64 -14.70
CA LEU A 201 8.86 -5.54 -14.34
C LEU A 201 9.07 -4.54 -15.49
N SER A 202 8.76 -4.90 -16.75
CA SER A 202 8.88 -3.98 -17.89
C SER A 202 7.90 -2.80 -17.81
N ARG A 203 6.85 -2.95 -17.01
CA ARG A 203 5.80 -1.93 -16.81
C ARG A 203 6.16 -0.90 -15.74
N ILE A 204 7.33 -1.03 -15.11
CA ILE A 204 7.77 -0.20 -14.00
C ILE A 204 8.73 0.89 -14.51
N PRO A 205 8.61 2.15 -14.03
CA PRO A 205 9.55 3.20 -14.40
C PRO A 205 11.00 2.81 -14.14
N ASN A 206 11.92 3.29 -14.98
CA ASN A 206 13.35 3.03 -14.85
C ASN A 206 13.93 3.85 -13.70
N VAL A 207 13.85 3.32 -12.48
CA VAL A 207 14.40 3.91 -11.25
C VAL A 207 15.44 2.98 -10.64
N SER A 208 16.41 3.54 -9.93
CA SER A 208 17.52 2.79 -9.35
C SER A 208 17.09 1.79 -8.26
N ARG A 209 16.05 2.14 -7.50
CA ARG A 209 15.46 1.28 -6.46
C ARG A 209 13.95 1.43 -6.47
N LEU A 210 13.25 0.32 -6.30
CA LEU A 210 11.80 0.23 -6.17
C LEU A 210 11.43 -0.07 -4.73
N ARG A 211 10.35 0.54 -4.24
CA ARG A 211 9.70 0.08 -3.02
C ARG A 211 9.02 -1.26 -3.30
N VAL A 212 9.27 -2.22 -2.43
CA VAL A 212 8.85 -3.61 -2.54
C VAL A 212 8.14 -4.01 -1.25
N ILE A 213 7.01 -4.68 -1.41
CA ILE A 213 6.29 -5.35 -0.36
C ILE A 213 6.66 -6.82 -0.43
N ASP A 214 7.08 -7.34 0.71
CA ASP A 214 7.52 -8.72 0.88
C ASP A 214 6.71 -9.33 2.03
N ILE A 215 5.88 -10.32 1.71
CA ILE A 215 5.00 -11.01 2.66
C ILE A 215 5.54 -12.43 2.80
N ASP A 216 6.49 -12.62 3.71
CA ASP A 216 7.21 -13.88 3.95
C ASP A 216 7.45 -14.71 2.66
N SER A 217 6.94 -15.95 2.59
CA SER A 217 7.05 -16.84 1.43
C SER A 217 5.87 -16.75 0.47
N ILE A 218 5.02 -15.72 0.58
CA ILE A 218 3.77 -15.59 -0.16
C ILE A 218 3.92 -14.67 -1.37
N ASP A 219 4.40 -13.45 -1.17
CA ASP A 219 4.45 -12.43 -2.23
C ASP A 219 5.66 -11.50 -2.13
N VAL A 220 6.30 -11.21 -3.25
CA VAL A 220 7.29 -10.14 -3.38
C VAL A 220 6.90 -9.28 -4.57
N CYS A 221 6.42 -8.06 -4.28
CA CYS A 221 5.80 -7.21 -5.29
C CYS A 221 6.22 -5.73 -5.14
N PRO A 222 6.77 -5.12 -6.20
CA PRO A 222 6.89 -3.67 -6.29
C PRO A 222 5.56 -2.95 -6.11
N CYS A 223 5.38 -2.30 -4.97
CA CYS A 223 4.16 -1.55 -4.65
C CYS A 223 4.50 -0.32 -3.79
N ALA A 224 3.83 0.80 -4.09
CA ALA A 224 3.98 2.08 -3.41
C ALA A 224 2.81 2.37 -2.43
N GLY A 225 1.82 1.49 -2.32
CA GLY A 225 0.65 1.65 -1.46
C GLY A 225 0.94 1.53 0.02
N THR A 226 -0.07 1.78 0.86
CA THR A 226 0.03 1.58 2.30
C THR A 226 -0.25 0.12 2.65
N HIS A 227 0.52 -0.45 3.58
CA HIS A 227 0.36 -1.84 4.03
C HIS A 227 0.40 -1.92 5.55
N VAL A 228 -0.12 -3.02 6.07
CA VAL A 228 0.05 -3.38 7.49
C VAL A 228 1.42 -4.01 7.70
N GLU A 229 1.90 -4.05 8.94
CA GLU A 229 3.18 -4.70 9.28
C GLU A 229 3.04 -6.23 9.44
N SER A 230 1.81 -6.73 9.64
CA SER A 230 1.55 -8.17 9.75
C SER A 230 0.14 -8.54 9.30
N THR A 231 -0.03 -9.72 8.71
CA THR A 231 -1.33 -10.14 8.15
C THR A 231 -2.40 -10.38 9.21
N GLY A 232 -2.04 -10.69 10.46
CA GLY A 232 -3.02 -11.01 11.51
C GLY A 232 -3.80 -9.81 12.05
N VAL A 233 -3.45 -8.57 11.68
CA VAL A 233 -4.28 -7.39 11.98
C VAL A 233 -5.41 -7.20 10.97
N ILE A 234 -5.37 -7.92 9.84
CA ILE A 234 -6.41 -7.87 8.81
C ILE A 234 -7.61 -8.66 9.35
N PRO A 235 -8.83 -8.07 9.40
CA PRO A 235 -10.03 -8.83 9.69
C PRO A 235 -10.22 -9.95 8.67
N ARG A 236 -10.92 -11.02 9.06
CA ARG A 236 -11.34 -12.02 8.09
C ARG A 236 -12.11 -11.35 6.95
N ILE A 237 -11.94 -11.88 5.75
CA ILE A 237 -12.65 -11.42 4.56
C ILE A 237 -13.70 -12.44 4.12
N LYS A 238 -14.75 -11.95 3.48
CA LYS A 238 -15.77 -12.76 2.83
C LYS A 238 -15.94 -12.36 1.38
N LEU A 239 -16.34 -13.33 0.57
CA LEU A 239 -16.70 -13.11 -0.83
C LEU A 239 -17.95 -12.23 -0.90
N ASP A 240 -17.86 -11.13 -1.65
CA ASP A 240 -18.97 -10.23 -1.89
C ASP A 240 -19.62 -10.48 -3.26
N GLY A 241 -18.81 -10.90 -4.25
CA GLY A 241 -19.35 -11.36 -5.52
C GLY A 241 -18.29 -11.69 -6.56
N VAL A 242 -18.72 -12.43 -7.57
CA VAL A 242 -17.88 -12.80 -8.72
C VAL A 242 -18.59 -12.42 -10.00
N LYS A 243 -17.87 -11.74 -10.90
CA LYS A 243 -18.42 -11.30 -12.19
C LYS A 243 -17.47 -11.64 -13.34
N SER A 244 -17.98 -12.35 -14.35
CA SER A 244 -17.25 -12.54 -15.60
C SER A 244 -17.07 -11.20 -16.34
N LYS A 245 -15.85 -10.94 -16.79
CA LYS A 245 -15.49 -9.78 -17.62
C LYS A 245 -15.23 -10.17 -19.08
N GLY A 246 -15.45 -11.44 -19.45
CA GLY A 246 -15.19 -12.01 -20.77
C GLY A 246 -13.74 -12.46 -20.96
N ALA A 247 -13.48 -13.28 -21.98
CA ALA A 247 -12.14 -13.72 -22.39
C ALA A 247 -11.25 -14.27 -21.26
N GLY A 248 -11.77 -15.19 -20.43
CA GLY A 248 -11.01 -15.79 -19.33
C GLY A 248 -10.82 -14.89 -18.09
N LYS A 249 -11.38 -13.68 -18.08
CA LYS A 249 -11.24 -12.72 -16.97
C LYS A 249 -12.42 -12.78 -16.00
N LEU A 250 -12.10 -12.90 -14.71
CA LEU A 250 -13.05 -12.84 -13.61
C LEU A 250 -12.73 -11.66 -12.70
N ARG A 251 -13.78 -10.97 -12.25
CA ARG A 251 -13.71 -9.99 -11.18
C ARG A 251 -14.17 -10.65 -9.90
N VAL A 252 -13.30 -10.69 -8.91
CA VAL A 252 -13.62 -11.12 -7.55
C VAL A 252 -13.70 -9.88 -6.67
N THR A 253 -14.81 -9.72 -5.97
CA THR A 253 -15.01 -8.66 -4.97
C THR A 253 -15.10 -9.30 -3.59
N TYR A 254 -14.39 -8.76 -2.63
CA TYR A 254 -14.43 -9.19 -1.23
C TYR A 254 -14.48 -7.99 -0.29
N ARG A 255 -14.87 -8.24 0.94
CA ARG A 255 -14.91 -7.25 2.03
C ARG A 255 -14.60 -7.89 3.36
N PHE A 256 -14.33 -7.08 4.38
CA PHE A 256 -14.18 -7.59 5.74
C PHE A 256 -15.51 -8.19 6.24
N GLU A 257 -15.40 -9.22 7.08
CA GLU A 257 -16.53 -9.89 7.72
C GLU A 257 -17.32 -8.97 8.65
#